data_AF-A0A8S8YTL0-F1
#
_entry.id   AF-A0A8S8YTL0-F1
#
_cell.length_a   1.000
_cell.length_b   1.000
_cell.length_c   1.000
_cell.angle_alpha   90.00
_cell.angle_beta   90.00
_cell.angle_gamma   90.00
#
_symmetry.space_group_name_H-M   'P 1'
#
loop_
_entity.id
_entity.type
_entity.pdbx_description
1 polymer ?
#
loop_
_entity_poly.entity_id
_entity_poly.type
_entity_poly.pdbx_seq_one_letter_code
_entity_poly.pdbx_strand_id
1 'polypeptide(L)' 'MPTLDFKHSILEFIQKINGIDHRWEEWSDWLPDIGCPVDRNDEQSVEVEVFPDRPDLLSHETMSRALQVIPLSK' A
#
# COMPACT_ATOMS: atom_id res chain seq x y z
N MET A 1 1.76 -10.72 -14.41
CA MET A 1 0.40 -10.34 -13.95
C MET A 1 0.28 -8.82 -14.05
N PRO A 2 -0.92 -8.21 -14.04
CA PRO A 2 -1.00 -6.75 -13.98
C PRO A 2 -0.52 -6.26 -12.61
N THR A 3 0.41 -5.31 -12.63
CA THR A 3 0.90 -4.63 -11.43
C THR A 3 0.32 -3.22 -11.37
N LEU A 4 0.22 -2.68 -10.16
CA LEU A 4 -0.09 -1.27 -9.94
C LEU A 4 1.07 -0.60 -9.22
N ASP A 5 1.50 0.53 -9.77
CA ASP A 5 2.47 1.43 -9.15
C ASP A 5 1.74 2.51 -8.33
N PHE A 6 2.10 2.59 -7.06
CA PHE A 6 1.63 3.60 -6.13
C PHE A 6 2.79 4.49 -5.68
N LYS A 7 2.64 5.79 -5.91
CA LYS A 7 3.62 6.78 -5.44
C LYS A 7 3.48 7.02 -3.95
N HIS A 8 4.60 6.93 -3.23
CA HIS A 8 4.65 7.21 -1.80
C HIS A 8 4.22 8.64 -1.48
N SER A 9 4.51 9.61 -2.35
CA SER A 9 4.05 10.99 -2.18
C SER A 9 2.54 11.15 -2.09
N ILE A 10 1.78 10.33 -2.84
CA ILE A 10 0.30 10.35 -2.81
C ILE A 10 -0.21 9.61 -1.58
N LEU A 11 0.38 8.45 -1.29
CA LEU A 11 -0.02 7.63 -0.14
C LEU A 11 0.27 8.34 1.18
N GLU A 12 1.45 8.96 1.31
CA GLU A 12 1.84 9.79 2.45
C GLU A 12 0.89 10.98 2.62
N PHE A 13 0.50 11.65 1.52
CA PHE A 13 -0.48 12.74 1.58
C PHE A 13 -1.81 12.27 2.18
N ILE A 14 -2.34 11.14 1.72
CA ILE A 14 -3.59 10.58 2.23
C ILE A 14 -3.43 10.09 3.69
N GLN A 15 -2.29 9.49 4.03
CA GLN A 15 -2.00 9.01 5.39
C GLN A 15 -1.86 10.18 6.38
N LYS A 16 -1.20 11.27 5.98
CA LYS A 16 -1.09 12.51 6.78
C LYS A 16 -2.46 13.14 7.06
N ILE A 17 -3.36 13.16 6.07
CA ILE A 17 -4.74 13.65 6.29
C ILE A 17 -5.46 12.85 7.38
N ASN A 18 -5.14 11.56 7.51
CA ASN A 18 -5.74 10.66 8.48
C ASN A 18 -4.90 10.48 9.76
N GLY A 19 -3.80 11.24 9.92
CA GLY A 19 -2.95 11.20 11.11
C GLY A 19 -2.09 9.94 11.26
N ILE A 20 -1.76 9.28 10.14
CA ILE A 20 -1.02 8.02 10.10
C ILE A 20 0.42 8.29 9.63
N ASP A 21 1.38 7.63 10.28
CA ASP A 21 2.80 7.70 9.92
C ASP A 21 3.11 6.79 8.73
N HIS A 22 3.79 7.33 7.73
CA HIS A 22 4.08 6.64 6.48
C HIS A 22 5.43 5.92 6.57
N ARG A 23 5.39 4.60 6.75
CA ARG A 23 6.58 3.73 6.93
C ARG A 23 6.69 2.76 5.76
N TRP A 24 7.11 3.25 4.61
CA TRP A 24 7.18 2.48 3.37
C TRP A 24 8.18 1.32 3.44
N GLU A 25 9.21 1.41 4.28
CA GLU A 25 10.24 0.39 4.44
C GLU A 25 9.66 -0.95 4.91
N GLU A 26 8.58 -0.92 5.69
CA GLU A 26 7.91 -2.11 6.23
C GLU A 26 6.92 -2.74 5.27
N TRP A 27 6.63 -2.08 4.14
CA TRP A 27 5.57 -2.53 3.26
C TRP A 27 5.95 -3.77 2.46
N SER A 28 7.24 -3.96 2.18
CA SER A 28 7.75 -5.17 1.53
C SER A 28 7.46 -6.44 2.33
N ASP A 29 7.47 -6.33 3.66
CA ASP A 29 7.18 -7.45 4.56
C ASP A 29 5.67 -7.55 4.85
N TRP A 30 5.00 -6.41 5.02
CA TRP A 30 3.62 -6.38 5.50
C TRP A 30 2.55 -6.57 4.42
N LEU A 31 2.73 -5.97 3.23
CA LEU A 31 1.75 -6.08 2.13
C LEU A 31 1.53 -7.55 1.69
N PRO A 32 2.57 -8.40 1.57
CA PRO A 32 2.37 -9.81 1.26
C PRO A 32 1.53 -10.55 2.31
N ASP A 33 1.69 -10.22 3.59
CA ASP A 33 0.96 -10.85 4.70
C ASP A 33 -0.56 -10.56 4.65
N ILE A 34 -0.97 -9.43 4.07
CA ILE A 34 -2.38 -9.12 3.82
C ILE A 34 -2.88 -9.54 2.44
N GLY A 35 -2.08 -10.29 1.69
CA GLY A 35 -2.43 -10.81 0.38
C GLY A 35 -2.22 -9.81 -0.77
N CYS A 36 -1.32 -8.85 -0.59
CA CYS A 36 -0.87 -7.92 -1.64
C CYS A 36 0.62 -8.17 -1.94
N PRO A 37 0.97 -9.04 -2.90
CA PRO A 37 2.36 -9.33 -3.23
C PRO A 37 3.04 -8.06 -3.73
N VAL A 38 4.18 -7.73 -3.13
CA VAL A 38 5.01 -6.59 -3.55
C VAL A 38 5.98 -7.07 -4.61
N ASP A 39 5.92 -6.47 -5.79
CA ASP A 39 6.89 -6.72 -6.85
C ASP A 39 8.11 -5.81 -6.71
N ARG A 40 7.89 -4.55 -6.31
CA ARG A 40 8.95 -3.57 -6.09
C ARG A 40 8.58 -2.59 -4.98
N ASN A 41 9.53 -2.23 -4.13
CA ASN A 41 9.34 -1.18 -3.14
C ASN A 41 10.63 -0.37 -3.03
N ASP A 42 10.54 0.92 -3.28
CA ASP A 42 11.63 1.87 -3.15
C ASP A 42 11.14 3.16 -2.49
N GLU A 43 12.05 4.12 -2.28
CA GLU A 43 11.75 5.39 -1.62
C GLU A 43 10.74 6.28 -2.37
N GLN A 44 10.47 6.02 -3.66
CA GLN A 44 9.57 6.82 -4.51
C GLN A 44 8.22 6.15 -4.73
N SER A 45 8.20 4.83 -4.96
CA SER A 45 6.97 4.08 -5.19
C SER A 45 7.01 2.64 -4.69
N VAL A 46 5.82 2.07 -4.53
CA VAL A 46 5.59 0.65 -4.32
C VAL A 46 4.78 0.09 -5.48
N GLU A 47 5.25 -1.01 -6.04
CA GLU A 47 4.59 -1.79 -7.07
C GLU A 47 4.04 -3.07 -6.45
N VAL A 48 2.73 -3.26 -6.61
CA VAL A 48 1.98 -4.34 -5.98
C VAL A 48 1.26 -5.11 -7.07
N GLU A 49 1.31 -6.43 -7.01
CA GLU A 49 0.56 -7.28 -7.92
C GLU A 49 -0.93 -7.21 -7.59
N VAL A 50 -1.74 -6.97 -8.62
CA VAL A 50 -3.20 -6.94 -8.47
C VAL A 50 -3.80 -8.24 -8.98
N PHE A 51 -4.47 -8.93 -8.08
CA PHE A 51 -5.32 -10.05 -8.46
C PHE A 51 -6.58 -9.52 -9.16
N PRO A 52 -6.88 -9.98 -10.39
CA PRO A 52 -8.06 -9.54 -11.14
C PRO A 52 -9.39 -9.85 -10.45
N ASP A 53 -9.39 -10.75 -9.44
CA ASP A 53 -10.54 -11.10 -8.61
C ASP A 53 -10.79 -10.12 -7.44
N ARG A 54 -9.93 -9.11 -7.22
CA ARG A 54 -10.04 -8.15 -6.09
C ARG A 54 -10.03 -6.69 -6.58
N PRO A 55 -11.18 -6.17 -7.06
CA PRO A 55 -11.27 -4.81 -7.58
C PRO A 55 -11.05 -3.72 -6.52
N ASP A 56 -11.10 -4.07 -5.23
CA ASP A 56 -10.85 -3.14 -4.12
C ASP A 56 -9.42 -2.58 -4.12
N LEU A 57 -8.44 -3.28 -4.70
CA LEU A 57 -7.03 -2.87 -4.70
C LEU A 57 -6.64 -1.98 -5.89
N LEU A 58 -7.62 -1.51 -6.67
CA LEU A 58 -7.39 -0.82 -7.95
C LEU A 58 -7.14 0.70 -7.86
N SER A 59 -7.16 1.30 -6.67
CA SER A 59 -7.03 2.76 -6.49
C SER A 59 -6.09 3.13 -5.35
N HIS A 60 -5.33 4.23 -5.54
CA HIS A 60 -4.45 4.82 -4.51
C HIS A 60 -5.21 5.16 -3.23
N GLU A 61 -6.48 5.54 -3.35
CA GLU A 61 -7.34 5.84 -2.20
C GLU A 61 -7.70 4.58 -1.41
N THR A 62 -8.12 3.52 -2.10
CA THR A 62 -8.52 2.27 -1.45
C THR A 62 -7.33 1.54 -0.84
N MET A 63 -6.17 1.56 -1.51
CA MET A 63 -4.91 1.08 -0.92
C MET A 63 -4.51 1.87 0.31
N SER A 64 -4.54 3.21 0.22
CA SER A 64 -4.23 4.05 1.39
C SER A 64 -5.18 3.75 2.53
N ARG A 65 -6.48 3.57 2.28
CA ARG A 65 -7.48 3.18 3.29
C ARG A 65 -7.25 1.78 3.86
N ALA A 66 -6.91 0.79 3.03
CA ALA A 66 -6.56 -0.55 3.50
C ALA A 66 -5.33 -0.52 4.43
N LEU A 67 -4.38 0.36 4.14
CA LEU A 67 -3.21 0.64 4.98
C LEU A 67 -3.58 1.35 6.30
N GLN A 68 -4.76 1.97 6.43
CA GLN A 68 -5.22 2.61 7.69
C GLN A 68 -5.89 1.63 8.65
N VAL A 69 -6.46 0.54 8.14
CA VAL A 69 -7.23 -0.42 8.94
C VAL A 69 -6.31 -1.37 9.73
N ILE A 70 -5.00 -1.28 9.52
CA ILE A 70 -4.01 -2.09 10.20
C ILE A 70 -3.83 -1.56 11.63
N PRO A 71 -4.17 -2.33 12.67
CA PRO A 71 -3.87 -1.93 14.03
C PRO A 71 -2.35 -1.95 14.19
N LEU A 72 -1.77 -0.82 14.60
CA LEU A 72 -0.48 -0.78 15.28
C LEU A 72 -0.56 -1.74 16.46
N SER A 73 -0.08 -2.96 16.26
CA SER A 73 0.10 -3.95 17.32
C SER A 73 1.46 -4.60 17.15
N LYS A 74 2.50 -3.79 17.34
CA LYS A 74 3.51 -4.03 18.37
C LYS A 74 4.32 -2.76 18.64
#